data_AF-A0A3S4K817-F1
#
_entry.id   AF-A0A3S4K817-F1
#
_cell.length_a   1.000
_cell.length_b   1.000
_cell.length_c   1.000
_cell.angle_alpha   90.00
_cell.angle_beta   90.00
_cell.angle_gamma   90.00
#
_symmetry.space_group_name_H-M   'P 1'
#
loop_
_entity.id
_entity.type
_entity.pdbx_description
1 polymer ?
#
loop_
_entity_poly.entity_id
_entity_poly.type
_entity_poly.pdbx_seq_one_letter_code
_entity_poly.pdbx_strand_id
1 'polypeptide(L)'
;MLGSRVRVKTWSWFADDKQEIRQGGFAGWLTDGTPLWVTGSGTSKTVLTRYATVLNRVLPVPTQVASGQCVLVELFARYPLKKITAEKSSTAVKPGVLNGRYRVTFANGNHITFVSHGETTLLRRKGQTEIAVASRS
;
A
#
# COMPACT_ATOMS: atom_id res chain seq x y z
N MET A 1 9.02 15.00 -6.43
CA MET A 1 9.40 14.96 -4.99
C MET A 1 9.93 13.57 -4.65
N LEU A 2 10.99 13.42 -3.83
CA LEU A 2 11.58 12.11 -3.49
C LEU A 2 10.68 11.23 -2.62
N GLY A 3 9.86 11.83 -1.74
CA GLY A 3 9.07 11.11 -0.74
C GLY A 3 8.04 10.11 -1.30
N SER A 4 7.63 10.28 -2.56
CA SER A 4 6.73 9.34 -3.26
C SER A 4 7.46 8.26 -4.06
N ARG A 5 8.77 8.40 -4.28
CA ARG A 5 9.57 7.52 -5.17
C ARG A 5 10.46 6.55 -4.40
N VAL A 6 10.88 6.91 -3.20
CA VAL A 6 11.78 6.10 -2.35
C VAL A 6 11.34 6.14 -0.90
N ARG A 7 11.27 4.94 -0.29
CA ARG A 7 11.05 4.78 1.15
C ARG A 7 12.33 4.27 1.78
N VAL A 8 12.97 5.12 2.58
CA VAL A 8 14.24 4.80 3.24
C VAL A 8 14.18 5.12 4.71
N LYS A 9 14.92 4.35 5.50
CA LYS A 9 15.30 4.71 6.87
C LYS A 9 16.65 5.41 6.84
N THR A 10 16.78 6.48 7.61
CA THR A 10 18.02 7.26 7.74
C THR A 10 18.73 6.95 9.05
N TRP A 11 20.05 7.05 9.07
CA TRP A 11 20.86 6.90 10.29
C TRP A 11 22.00 7.94 10.31
N SER A 12 22.47 8.30 11.50
CA SER A 12 23.57 9.26 11.70
C SER A 12 24.28 8.98 13.01
N TRP A 13 25.55 8.59 12.95
CA TRP A 13 26.40 8.27 14.08
C TRP A 13 27.69 9.09 14.03
N PHE A 14 28.48 9.02 15.09
CA PHE A 14 29.87 9.48 15.03
C PHE A 14 30.72 8.43 14.31
N ALA A 15 31.73 8.87 13.55
CA ALA A 15 32.65 7.97 12.89
C ALA A 15 33.72 7.52 13.90
N ASP A 16 33.67 6.25 14.29
CA ASP A 16 34.58 5.60 15.25
C ASP A 16 34.95 6.51 16.44
N ASP A 17 36.18 6.41 16.95
CA ASP A 17 36.67 7.07 18.18
C ASP A 17 36.72 8.61 18.11
N LYS A 18 36.14 9.23 17.07
CA LYS A 18 36.17 10.67 16.82
C LYS A 18 34.77 11.26 16.93
N GLN A 19 34.44 11.73 18.13
CA GLN A 19 33.16 12.39 18.46
C GLN A 19 32.89 13.68 17.67
N GLU A 20 33.82 14.17 16.85
CA GLU A 20 33.60 15.35 16.00
C GLU A 20 33.20 14.98 14.57
N ILE A 21 33.50 13.76 14.13
CA ILE A 21 33.26 13.31 12.76
C ILE A 21 31.90 12.62 12.72
N ARG A 22 31.03 13.06 11.81
CA ARG A 22 29.72 12.43 11.58
C ARG A 22 29.80 11.48 10.40
N GLN A 23 29.15 10.33 10.52
CA GLN A 23 28.84 9.43 9.43
C GLN A 23 27.35 9.16 9.41
N GLY A 24 26.77 9.14 8.23
CA GLY A 24 25.34 8.95 8.06
C GLY A 24 25.00 8.31 6.75
N GLY A 25 23.73 7.97 6.60
CA GLY A 25 23.29 7.28 5.42
C GLY A 25 21.80 6.97 5.45
N PHE A 26 21.39 6.17 4.48
CA PHE A 26 20.04 5.67 4.38
C PHE A 26 20.00 4.31 3.68
N ALA A 27 19.02 3.50 4.04
CA ALA A 27 18.77 2.18 3.46
C ALA A 27 17.27 1.99 3.21
N GLY A 28 16.92 1.33 2.11
CA GLY A 28 15.54 1.08 1.74
C GLY A 28 15.40 0.26 0.48
N TRP A 29 14.21 0.32 -0.10
CA TRP A 29 13.84 -0.45 -1.29
C TRP A 29 13.18 0.47 -2.32
N LEU A 30 13.42 0.19 -3.60
CA LEU A 30 12.66 0.75 -4.71
C LEU A 30 11.31 0.03 -4.84
N THR A 31 10.41 0.58 -5.65
CA THR A 31 9.07 0.01 -5.88
C THR A 31 9.09 -1.36 -6.57
N ASP A 32 10.17 -1.70 -7.27
CA ASP A 32 10.40 -2.99 -7.93
C ASP A 32 11.09 -4.03 -7.01
N GLY A 33 11.37 -3.67 -5.75
CA GLY A 33 12.06 -4.55 -4.81
C GLY A 33 13.60 -4.50 -4.90
N THR A 34 14.18 -3.60 -5.70
CA THR A 34 15.63 -3.40 -5.73
C THR A 34 16.10 -2.75 -4.42
N PRO A 35 17.11 -3.30 -3.72
CA PRO A 35 17.66 -2.69 -2.51
C PRO A 35 18.50 -1.45 -2.84
N LEU A 36 18.45 -0.44 -1.97
CA LEU A 36 19.28 0.75 -2.04
C LEU A 36 19.92 1.00 -0.67
N TRP A 37 21.23 1.20 -0.65
CA TRP A 37 21.98 1.60 0.54
C TRP A 37 23.04 2.64 0.19
N VAL A 38 23.10 3.70 1.00
CA VAL A 38 24.08 4.78 0.85
C VAL A 38 24.64 5.14 2.22
N THR A 39 25.95 5.32 2.27
CA THR A 39 26.71 5.82 3.42
C THR A 39 27.61 6.97 2.98
N GLY A 40 27.92 7.90 3.88
CA GLY A 40 28.82 9.00 3.59
C GLY A 40 29.16 9.86 4.80
N SER A 41 30.12 10.76 4.59
CA SER A 41 30.52 11.79 5.55
C SER A 41 29.37 12.75 5.85
N GLY A 42 29.19 13.11 7.12
CA GLY A 42 28.14 14.01 7.59
C GLY A 42 26.93 13.26 8.14
N THR A 43 25.85 13.97 8.41
CA THR A 43 24.58 13.36 8.85
C THR A 43 23.80 12.79 7.65
N SER A 44 22.77 11.99 7.92
CA SER A 44 21.83 11.51 6.89
C SER A 44 21.23 12.64 6.09
N LYS A 45 20.97 13.81 6.69
CA LYS A 45 20.47 15.00 6.00
C LYS A 45 21.47 15.49 4.96
N THR A 46 22.76 15.58 5.32
CA THR A 46 23.83 15.98 4.40
C THR A 46 23.97 14.98 3.27
N VAL A 47 24.00 13.68 3.59
CA VAL A 47 24.15 12.60 2.61
C VAL A 47 22.95 12.58 1.65
N LEU A 48 21.72 12.63 2.16
CA LEU A 48 20.51 12.64 1.34
C LEU A 48 20.46 13.87 0.42
N THR A 49 20.86 15.04 0.92
CA THR A 49 20.92 16.27 0.11
C THR A 49 21.94 16.15 -1.02
N ARG A 50 23.13 15.59 -0.73
CA ARG A 50 24.19 15.37 -1.73
C ARG A 50 23.73 14.43 -2.85
N TYR A 51 22.99 13.38 -2.50
CA TYR A 51 22.48 12.41 -3.47
C TYR A 51 21.12 12.77 -4.08
N ALA A 52 20.45 13.83 -3.63
CA ALA A 52 19.10 14.18 -4.06
C ALA A 52 18.98 14.33 -5.60
N THR A 53 19.95 15.00 -6.23
CA THR A 53 19.96 15.21 -7.69
C THR A 53 20.15 13.91 -8.46
N VAL A 54 21.09 13.06 -8.01
CA VAL A 54 21.36 11.76 -8.64
C VAL A 54 20.15 10.84 -8.47
N LEU A 55 19.63 10.73 -7.26
CA LEU A 55 18.42 9.96 -6.95
C LEU A 55 17.23 10.42 -7.80
N ASN A 56 17.03 11.73 -7.96
CA ASN A 56 15.92 12.21 -8.79
C ASN A 56 16.03 11.77 -10.26
N ARG A 57 17.24 11.57 -10.77
CA ARG A 57 17.51 11.08 -12.14
C ARG A 57 17.41 9.55 -12.27
N VAL A 58 18.00 8.81 -11.34
CA VAL A 58 18.16 7.34 -11.48
C VAL A 58 16.99 6.55 -10.94
N LEU A 59 16.24 7.12 -9.99
CA LEU A 59 15.07 6.42 -9.47
C LEU A 59 14.04 6.25 -10.59
N PRO A 60 13.33 5.12 -10.66
CA PRO A 60 12.19 5.01 -11.56
C PRO A 60 11.21 6.15 -11.26
N VAL A 61 10.66 6.78 -12.30
CA VAL A 61 9.43 7.54 -12.12
C VAL A 61 8.35 6.48 -11.97
N PRO A 62 7.64 6.40 -10.83
CA PRO A 62 6.50 5.51 -10.73
C PRO A 62 5.58 5.86 -11.88
N THR A 63 5.41 4.94 -12.82
CA THR A 63 4.37 5.08 -13.83
C THR A 63 3.09 5.25 -13.04
N GLN A 64 2.42 6.39 -13.20
CA GLN A 64 1.07 6.49 -12.68
C GLN A 64 0.32 5.31 -13.27
N VAL A 65 -0.18 4.43 -12.41
CA VAL A 65 -1.10 3.38 -12.83
C VAL A 65 -2.18 4.12 -13.58
N ALA A 66 -2.29 3.89 -14.90
CA ALA A 66 -3.18 4.67 -15.74
C ALA A 66 -4.57 4.65 -15.11
N SER A 67 -5.17 5.84 -14.96
CA SER A 67 -6.52 5.96 -14.42
C SER A 67 -7.44 5.02 -15.19
N GLY A 68 -8.05 4.06 -14.48
CA GLY A 68 -8.87 2.99 -15.07
C GLY A 68 -8.26 1.59 -15.05
N GLN A 69 -7.01 1.39 -14.61
CA GLN A 69 -6.55 0.03 -14.28
C GLN A 69 -7.12 -0.39 -12.93
N CYS A 70 -8.24 -1.12 -12.97
CA CYS A 70 -8.81 -1.80 -11.82
C CYS A 70 -7.82 -2.82 -11.28
N VAL A 71 -7.03 -2.46 -10.26
CA VAL A 71 -6.29 -3.44 -9.48
C VAL A 71 -7.32 -4.25 -8.71
N LEU A 72 -7.62 -5.44 -9.21
CA LEU A 72 -8.52 -6.37 -8.55
C LEU A 72 -7.82 -6.93 -7.31
N VAL A 73 -8.03 -6.28 -6.16
CA VAL A 73 -7.58 -6.81 -4.88
C VAL A 73 -8.71 -7.64 -4.29
N GLU A 74 -8.46 -8.92 -4.07
CA GLU A 74 -9.33 -9.79 -3.28
C GLU A 74 -9.21 -9.37 -1.80
N LEU A 75 -10.03 -8.38 -1.39
CA LEU A 75 -9.93 -7.72 -0.08
C LEU A 75 -9.95 -8.72 1.10
N PHE A 76 -10.61 -9.86 0.91
CA PHE A 76 -10.77 -10.92 1.90
C PHE A 76 -10.21 -12.27 1.44
N ALA A 77 -9.17 -12.31 0.60
CA ALA A 77 -8.57 -13.56 0.13
C ALA A 77 -8.20 -14.53 1.27
N ARG A 78 -7.71 -13.99 2.40
CA ARG A 78 -7.37 -14.79 3.60
C ARG A 78 -8.55 -15.13 4.51
N TYR A 79 -9.70 -14.49 4.30
CA TYR A 79 -10.88 -14.60 5.17
C TYR A 79 -12.11 -14.92 4.33
N PRO A 80 -12.39 -16.20 4.05
CA PRO A 80 -13.46 -16.60 3.14
C PRO A 80 -14.81 -16.00 3.56
N LEU A 81 -15.50 -15.35 2.62
CA LEU A 81 -16.80 -14.75 2.84
C LEU A 81 -17.91 -15.81 2.71
N LYS A 82 -18.81 -15.88 3.69
CA LYS A 82 -20.00 -16.73 3.66
C LYS A 82 -21.17 -16.03 2.96
N LYS A 83 -21.46 -14.80 3.38
CA LYS A 83 -22.58 -13.99 2.85
C LYS A 83 -22.37 -12.50 3.09
N ILE A 84 -23.02 -11.69 2.27
CA ILE A 84 -23.13 -10.24 2.46
C ILE A 84 -24.60 -9.87 2.42
N THR A 85 -25.07 -9.13 3.42
CA THR A 85 -26.44 -8.60 3.48
C THR A 85 -26.39 -7.09 3.63
N ALA A 86 -27.45 -6.37 3.21
CA ALA A 86 -27.57 -4.97 3.61
C ALA A 86 -27.71 -4.89 5.14
N GLU A 87 -27.23 -3.82 5.78
CA GLU A 87 -27.17 -3.71 7.25
C GLU A 87 -28.50 -3.97 7.95
N LYS A 88 -29.62 -3.55 7.33
CA LYS A 88 -30.99 -3.71 7.84
C LYS A 88 -31.78 -4.85 7.19
N SER A 89 -31.12 -5.74 6.44
CA SER A 89 -31.76 -6.85 5.73
C SER A 89 -31.10 -8.19 6.08
N SER A 90 -31.91 -9.24 6.07
CA SER A 90 -31.47 -10.63 6.14
C SER A 90 -31.13 -11.23 4.77
N THR A 91 -31.51 -10.55 3.69
CA THR A 91 -31.37 -11.06 2.32
C THR A 91 -29.96 -10.82 1.79
N ALA A 92 -29.40 -11.85 1.14
CA ALA A 92 -28.09 -11.76 0.52
C ALA A 92 -28.11 -10.78 -0.67
N VAL A 93 -27.09 -9.92 -0.75
CA VAL A 93 -26.93 -8.97 -1.85
C VAL A 93 -26.47 -9.71 -3.11
N LYS A 94 -27.03 -9.34 -4.26
CA LYS A 94 -26.61 -9.90 -5.56
C LYS A 94 -25.24 -9.33 -5.96
N PRO A 95 -24.43 -10.06 -6.76
CA PRO A 95 -23.20 -9.52 -7.32
C PRO A 95 -23.43 -8.20 -8.06
N GLY A 96 -22.51 -7.25 -7.92
CA GLY A 96 -22.64 -5.89 -8.46
C GLY A 96 -21.93 -4.84 -7.61
N VAL A 97 -22.02 -3.58 -8.04
CA VAL A 97 -21.42 -2.44 -7.32
C VAL A 97 -22.10 -2.28 -5.97
N LEU A 98 -21.31 -2.16 -4.91
CA LEU A 98 -21.78 -1.91 -3.55
C LEU A 98 -21.80 -0.41 -3.28
N ASN A 99 -22.95 0.09 -2.82
CA ASN A 99 -23.15 1.48 -2.42
C ASN A 99 -24.12 1.53 -1.23
N GLY A 100 -23.57 1.70 -0.03
CA GLY A 100 -24.30 1.68 1.23
C GLY A 100 -23.56 0.94 2.34
N ARG A 101 -24.32 0.56 3.38
CA ARG A 101 -23.83 -0.16 4.56
C ARG A 101 -24.26 -1.62 4.50
N TYR A 102 -23.31 -2.51 4.70
CA TYR A 102 -23.46 -3.95 4.55
C TYR A 102 -22.95 -4.68 5.78
N ARG A 103 -23.55 -5.82 6.09
CA ARG A 103 -23.02 -6.80 7.04
C ARG A 103 -22.34 -7.92 6.24
N VAL A 104 -21.04 -8.03 6.40
CA VAL A 104 -20.23 -9.09 5.78
C VAL A 104 -20.04 -10.19 6.81
N THR A 105 -20.48 -11.42 6.51
CA THR A 105 -20.30 -12.59 7.37
C THR A 105 -19.24 -13.50 6.78
N PHE A 106 -18.25 -13.84 7.59
CA PHE A 106 -17.15 -14.74 7.24
C PHE A 106 -17.54 -16.21 7.46
N ALA A 107 -16.80 -17.13 6.83
CA ALA A 107 -17.01 -18.57 6.97
C ALA A 107 -16.87 -19.06 8.43
N ASN A 108 -16.03 -18.40 9.22
CA ASN A 108 -15.85 -18.68 10.65
C ASN A 108 -16.98 -18.14 11.55
N GLY A 109 -18.01 -17.50 10.99
CA GLY A 109 -19.15 -16.94 11.75
C GLY A 109 -18.97 -15.51 12.24
N ASN A 110 -17.76 -14.94 12.17
CA ASN A 110 -17.55 -13.53 12.49
C ASN A 110 -18.24 -12.64 11.45
N HIS A 111 -18.53 -11.41 11.85
CA HIS A 111 -19.07 -10.42 10.94
C HIS A 111 -18.50 -9.02 11.19
N ILE A 112 -18.46 -8.23 10.12
CA ILE A 112 -18.11 -6.81 10.17
C ILE A 112 -19.18 -5.98 9.48
N THR A 113 -19.24 -4.71 9.86
CA THR A 113 -19.93 -3.70 9.06
C THR A 113 -18.98 -3.18 7.99
N PHE A 114 -19.43 -3.18 6.75
CA PHE A 114 -18.69 -2.75 5.57
C PHE A 114 -19.46 -1.61 4.90
N VAL A 115 -18.80 -0.48 4.67
CA VAL A 115 -19.42 0.68 4.03
C VAL A 115 -18.73 0.88 2.69
N SER A 116 -19.50 1.06 1.62
CA SER A 116 -18.97 1.42 0.31
C SER A 116 -19.77 2.53 -0.32
N HIS A 117 -19.12 3.35 -1.14
CA HIS A 117 -19.70 4.48 -1.87
C HIS A 117 -19.61 4.26 -3.39
N GLY A 118 -19.60 3.00 -3.84
CA GLY A 118 -19.48 2.63 -5.25
C GLY A 118 -18.06 2.30 -5.71
N GLU A 119 -17.08 2.37 -4.81
CA GLU A 119 -15.69 1.98 -5.08
C GLU A 119 -15.45 0.47 -4.97
N THR A 120 -16.40 -0.30 -4.45
CA THR A 120 -16.28 -1.76 -4.35
C THR A 120 -17.37 -2.51 -5.10
N THR A 121 -17.03 -3.70 -5.60
CA THR A 121 -17.92 -4.59 -6.35
C THR A 121 -17.93 -5.95 -5.68
N LEU A 122 -19.14 -6.46 -5.43
CA LEU A 122 -19.36 -7.84 -5.03
C LEU A 122 -19.30 -8.75 -6.25
N LEU A 123 -18.40 -9.73 -6.20
CA LEU A 123 -18.18 -10.71 -7.25
C LEU A 123 -18.52 -12.12 -6.75
N ARG A 124 -18.86 -12.99 -7.70
CA ARG A 124 -18.99 -14.42 -7.46
C ARG A 124 -18.08 -15.17 -8.42
N ARG A 125 -16.98 -15.72 -7.92
CA ARG A 125 -15.99 -16.50 -8.70
C ARG A 125 -15.97 -17.94 -8.22
N LYS A 126 -16.17 -18.90 -9.14
CA LYS A 126 -16.16 -20.34 -8.83
C LYS A 126 -17.05 -20.72 -7.62
N GLY A 127 -18.16 -20.00 -7.42
CA GLY A 127 -19.08 -20.20 -6.28
C GLY A 127 -18.69 -19.49 -4.98
N GLN A 128 -17.52 -18.85 -4.92
CA GLN A 128 -17.04 -18.07 -3.78
C GLN A 128 -17.45 -16.59 -3.90
N THR A 129 -17.81 -15.99 -2.76
CA THR A 129 -18.17 -14.58 -2.65
C THR A 129 -16.90 -13.76 -2.41
N GLU A 130 -16.68 -12.71 -3.20
CA GLU A 130 -15.50 -11.85 -3.12
C GLU A 130 -15.90 -10.38 -3.17
N ILE A 131 -15.18 -9.52 -2.43
CA ILE A 131 -15.27 -8.06 -2.60
C ILE A 131 -14.00 -7.60 -3.29
N ALA A 132 -14.16 -6.94 -4.42
CA ALA A 132 -13.10 -6.28 -5.15
C ALA A 132 -13.23 -4.76 -5.01
N VAL A 133 -12.09 -4.08 -4.95
CA VAL A 133 -12.03 -2.60 -4.93
C VAL A 133 -11.58 -2.11 -6.29
N ALA A 134 -12.34 -1.21 -6.90
CA ALA A 134 -11.88 -0.45 -8.05
C ALA A 134 -11.11 0.78 -7.53
N SER A 135 -9.78 0.73 -7.56
CA SER A 135 -8.95 1.89 -7.24
C SER A 135 -9.21 3.00 -8.26
N ARG A 136 -9.91 4.08 -7.87
CA ARG A 136 -9.87 5.34 -8.61
C ARG A 136 -8.61 6.09 -8.16
N SER A 137 -7.63 6.18 -9.04
CA SER A 137 -6.48 7.07 -8.91
C SER A 137 -6.86 8.50 -9.25
#